data_AF-L9ZP58-F1
#
_entry.id   AF-L9ZP58-F1
#
_cell.length_a   1.000
_cell.length_b   1.000
_cell.length_c   1.000
_cell.angle_alpha   90.00
_cell.angle_beta   90.00
_cell.angle_gamma   90.00
#
_symmetry.space_group_name_H-M   'P 1'
#
loop_
_entity.id
_entity.type
_entity.pdbx_description
1 polymer ?
#
loop_
_entity_poly.entity_id
_entity_poly.type
_entity_poly.pdbx_seq_one_letter_code
_entity_poly.pdbx_strand_id
1 'polypeptide(L)'
;MSAVTDFASETSTPSEQIDTHPSVLVPKLSSLWTVLSWTGIGMFAFFAPIATGRTVVILLFITAITVAIFRRQSTFERTLSPLLGWGGLILLIVTGLVPTAIVIVGLATHGLVLRQTLERRNQDMVARTVEDVAEHGYRNVCVVVGAKHLQGMVPEFEVRGLEVAVADFS
;
A
#
# COMPACT_ATOMS: atom_id res chain seq x y z
N MET A 1 -0.88 -20.67 -11.34
CA MET A 1 -2.16 -20.63 -12.04
C MET A 1 -3.25 -20.46 -11.01
N SER A 2 -4.19 -19.55 -11.22
CA SER A 2 -5.28 -19.28 -10.27
C SER A 2 -6.51 -20.08 -10.69
N ALA A 3 -7.38 -20.44 -9.74
CA ALA A 3 -8.64 -21.16 -10.06
C ALA A 3 -9.49 -20.41 -11.12
N VAL A 4 -9.37 -19.08 -11.19
CA VAL A 4 -10.05 -18.22 -12.17
C VAL A 4 -9.51 -18.43 -13.58
N THR A 5 -8.19 -18.50 -13.74
CA THR A 5 -7.57 -18.73 -15.05
C THR A 5 -7.84 -20.13 -15.58
N ASP A 6 -7.95 -21.11 -14.68
CA ASP A 6 -8.25 -22.50 -15.05
C ASP A 6 -9.70 -22.63 -15.51
N PHE A 7 -10.67 -22.07 -14.75
CA PHE A 7 -12.08 -22.02 -15.15
C PHE A 7 -12.30 -21.24 -16.46
N ALA A 8 -11.63 -20.11 -16.65
CA ALA A 8 -11.72 -19.32 -17.88
C ALA A 8 -11.22 -20.13 -19.09
N SER A 9 -10.14 -20.89 -18.93
CA SER A 9 -9.61 -21.76 -19.98
C SER A 9 -10.56 -22.91 -20.31
N GLU A 10 -11.21 -23.51 -19.32
CA GLU A 10 -12.17 -24.61 -19.50
C GLU A 10 -13.47 -24.14 -20.17
N THR A 11 -13.90 -22.92 -19.88
CA THR A 11 -15.15 -22.35 -20.40
C THR A 11 -14.97 -21.50 -21.67
N SER A 12 -13.74 -21.36 -22.17
CA SER A 12 -13.40 -20.45 -23.28
C SER A 12 -13.84 -19.00 -23.03
N THR A 13 -13.85 -18.58 -21.75
CA THR A 13 -14.18 -17.21 -21.36
C THR A 13 -12.88 -16.38 -21.35
N PRO A 14 -12.85 -15.18 -21.97
CA PRO A 14 -11.69 -14.30 -21.89
C PRO A 14 -11.40 -13.93 -20.42
N SER A 15 -10.11 -13.92 -20.04
CA SER A 15 -9.68 -13.55 -18.69
C SER A 15 -8.52 -12.57 -18.76
N GLU A 16 -8.63 -11.47 -18.01
CA GLU A 16 -7.61 -10.43 -17.96
C GLU A 16 -7.27 -10.06 -16.52
N GLN A 17 -5.99 -9.78 -16.27
CA GLN A 17 -5.52 -9.36 -14.96
C GLN A 17 -5.69 -7.84 -14.79
N ILE A 18 -6.64 -7.44 -13.95
CA ILE A 18 -6.96 -6.03 -13.72
C ILE A 18 -6.09 -5.36 -12.64
N ASP A 19 -5.38 -6.16 -11.82
CA ASP A 19 -4.65 -5.65 -10.66
C ASP A 19 -3.46 -4.74 -11.02
N THR A 20 -3.35 -3.61 -10.32
CA THR A 20 -2.20 -2.72 -10.42
C THR A 20 -1.26 -2.96 -9.25
N HIS A 21 -0.02 -3.40 -9.54
CA HIS A 21 0.95 -3.65 -8.49
C HIS A 21 1.23 -2.35 -7.68
N PRO A 22 1.20 -2.40 -6.33
CA PRO A 22 1.34 -1.20 -5.48
C PRO A 22 2.58 -0.35 -5.78
N SER A 23 3.67 -0.97 -6.26
CA SER A 23 4.91 -0.26 -6.61
C SER A 23 4.77 0.75 -7.75
N VAL A 24 3.69 0.70 -8.54
CA VAL A 24 3.42 1.67 -9.62
C VAL A 24 2.73 2.92 -9.07
N LEU A 25 1.97 2.79 -7.98
CA LEU A 25 1.17 3.85 -7.37
C LEU A 25 1.92 4.62 -6.28
N VAL A 26 2.73 3.89 -5.50
CA VAL A 26 3.53 4.45 -4.41
C VAL A 26 4.45 5.59 -4.86
N PRO A 27 5.13 5.58 -6.02
CA PRO A 27 6.07 6.63 -6.41
C PRO A 27 5.46 8.03 -6.56
N LYS A 28 4.23 8.14 -7.10
CA LYS A 28 3.56 9.45 -7.29
C LYS A 28 3.07 10.04 -5.98
N LEU A 29 2.58 9.21 -5.07
CA LEU A 29 2.23 9.64 -3.71
C LEU A 29 3.51 9.94 -2.93
N SER A 30 4.55 9.12 -3.10
CA SER A 30 5.84 9.23 -2.43
C SER A 30 6.52 10.59 -2.66
N SER A 31 6.40 11.23 -3.82
CA SER A 31 7.09 12.52 -4.08
C SER A 31 6.56 13.66 -3.20
N LEU A 32 5.24 13.84 -3.12
CA LEU A 32 4.61 14.84 -2.26
C LEU A 32 4.95 14.58 -0.79
N TRP A 33 4.84 13.32 -0.36
CA TRP A 33 5.13 12.92 1.01
C TRP A 33 6.61 13.01 1.35
N THR A 34 7.50 12.81 0.38
CA THR A 34 8.94 13.03 0.52
C THR A 34 9.22 14.51 0.78
N VAL A 35 8.63 15.42 0.01
CA VAL A 35 8.76 16.87 0.23
C VAL A 35 8.27 17.26 1.62
N LEU A 36 7.08 16.79 2.02
CA LEU A 36 6.53 17.07 3.35
C LEU A 36 7.41 16.51 4.48
N SER A 37 7.92 15.29 4.31
CA SER A 37 8.80 14.65 5.29
C SER A 37 10.11 15.40 5.46
N TRP A 38 10.76 15.81 4.36
CA TRP A 38 11.99 16.60 4.42
C TRP A 38 11.76 17.99 5.00
N THR A 39 10.62 18.61 4.70
CA THR A 39 10.24 19.90 5.32
C THR A 39 10.10 19.76 6.84
N GLY A 40 9.42 18.70 7.30
CA GLY A 40 9.28 18.39 8.73
C GLY A 40 10.63 18.12 9.40
N ILE A 41 11.46 17.27 8.79
CA ILE A 41 12.82 16.98 9.29
C ILE A 41 13.65 18.27 9.36
N GLY A 42 13.59 19.13 8.35
CA GLY A 42 14.28 20.42 8.33
C GLY A 42 13.84 21.35 9.46
N MET A 43 12.52 21.41 9.72
CA MET A 43 11.97 22.18 10.84
C MET A 43 12.47 21.64 12.20
N PHE A 44 12.41 20.33 12.43
CA PHE A 44 12.93 19.74 13.68
C PHE A 44 14.45 19.87 13.81
N ALA A 45 15.19 19.78 12.71
CA ALA A 45 16.64 19.98 12.69
C ALA A 45 17.02 21.41 13.09
N PHE A 46 16.19 22.41 12.76
CA PHE A 46 16.41 23.80 13.16
C PHE A 46 16.26 23.99 14.68
N PHE A 47 15.23 23.41 15.31
CA PHE A 47 14.96 23.59 16.75
C PHE A 47 15.72 22.60 17.65
N ALA A 48 16.02 21.39 17.14
CA ALA A 48 16.61 20.31 17.91
C ALA A 48 17.58 19.46 17.04
N PRO A 49 18.72 20.03 16.60
CA PRO A 49 19.60 19.41 15.60
C PRO A 49 20.18 18.06 16.03
N ILE A 50 20.68 17.98 17.27
CA ILE A 50 21.33 16.76 17.79
C ILE A 50 20.29 15.63 17.96
N ALA A 51 19.13 15.94 18.53
CA ALA A 51 18.05 14.97 18.72
C ALA A 51 17.51 14.46 17.38
N THR A 52 17.27 15.37 16.43
CA THR A 52 16.79 15.05 15.08
C THR A 52 17.80 14.19 14.33
N GLY A 53 19.09 14.56 14.35
CA GLY A 53 20.16 13.78 13.73
C GLY A 53 20.25 12.37 14.29
N ARG A 54 20.19 12.20 15.62
CA ARG A 54 20.19 10.87 16.26
C ARG A 54 18.99 10.03 15.81
N THR A 55 17.80 10.61 15.79
CA THR A 55 16.57 9.92 15.35
C THR A 55 16.67 9.48 13.89
N VAL A 56 17.13 10.34 12.99
CA VAL A 56 17.30 10.02 11.57
C VAL A 56 18.31 8.87 11.38
N VAL A 57 19.47 8.92 12.07
CA VAL A 57 20.48 7.85 11.98
C VAL A 57 19.91 6.51 12.46
N ILE A 58 19.18 6.49 13.58
CA ILE A 58 18.56 5.26 14.09
C ILE A 58 17.51 4.73 13.12
N LEU A 59 16.67 5.60 12.55
CA LEU A 59 15.67 5.21 11.55
C LEU A 59 16.31 4.61 10.30
N LEU A 60 17.38 5.23 9.79
CA LEU A 60 18.15 4.71 8.65
C LEU A 60 18.77 3.35 8.97
N PHE A 61 19.30 3.17 10.17
CA PHE A 61 19.89 1.90 10.60
C PHE A 61 18.86 0.78 10.71
N ILE A 62 17.72 1.03 11.37
CA ILE A 62 16.59 0.09 11.44
C ILE A 62 16.14 -0.29 10.02
N THR A 63 15.94 0.71 9.15
CA THR A 63 15.49 0.50 7.77
C THR A 63 16.48 -0.36 6.98
N ALA A 64 17.78 -0.07 7.10
CA ALA A 64 18.83 -0.84 6.42
C ALA A 64 18.83 -2.32 6.87
N ILE A 65 18.67 -2.58 8.17
CA ILE A 65 18.55 -3.94 8.72
C ILE A 65 17.30 -4.64 8.16
N THR A 66 16.15 -3.97 8.19
CA THR A 66 14.90 -4.55 7.68
C THR A 66 15.01 -4.88 6.19
N VAL A 67 15.62 -3.99 5.38
CA VAL A 67 15.85 -4.23 3.95
C VAL A 67 16.82 -5.39 3.73
N ALA A 68 17.91 -5.46 4.51
CA ALA A 68 18.87 -6.56 4.42
C ALA A 68 18.22 -7.91 4.74
N ILE A 69 17.41 -7.97 5.80
CA ILE A 69 16.60 -9.14 6.18
C ILE A 69 15.64 -9.53 5.06
N PHE A 70 14.91 -8.55 4.50
CA PHE A 70 13.95 -8.83 3.42
C PHE A 70 14.61 -9.39 2.17
N ARG A 71 15.82 -8.91 1.82
CA ARG A 71 16.60 -9.40 0.68
C ARG A 71 17.10 -10.83 0.84
N ARG A 72 17.28 -11.31 2.07
CA ARG A 72 17.81 -12.66 2.35
C ARG A 72 16.81 -13.80 2.14
N GLN A 73 15.53 -13.50 1.90
CA GLN A 73 14.46 -14.47 1.65
C GLN A 73 14.26 -15.57 2.72
N SER A 74 14.90 -15.45 3.90
CA SER A 74 14.75 -16.40 5.01
C SER A 74 13.40 -16.21 5.69
N THR A 75 12.59 -17.27 5.77
CA THR A 75 11.25 -17.25 6.38
C THR A 75 11.29 -16.85 7.86
N PHE A 76 12.33 -17.27 8.58
CA PHE A 76 12.52 -16.95 9.99
C PHE A 76 12.87 -15.47 10.19
N GLU A 77 13.86 -14.95 9.45
CA GLU A 77 14.26 -13.54 9.54
C GLU A 77 13.14 -12.60 9.09
N ARG A 78 12.36 -13.01 8.07
CA ARG A 78 11.21 -12.25 7.58
C ARG A 78 10.12 -12.10 8.65
N THR A 79 9.96 -13.09 9.53
CA THR A 79 9.02 -13.06 10.65
C THR A 79 9.50 -12.14 11.79
N LEU A 80 10.81 -11.91 11.91
CA LEU A 80 11.41 -10.95 12.84
C LEU A 80 11.37 -9.50 12.34
N SER A 81 11.18 -9.29 11.04
CA SER A 81 11.14 -7.95 10.43
C SER A 81 10.08 -7.01 11.02
N PRO A 82 8.84 -7.45 11.37
CA PRO A 82 7.85 -6.60 12.02
C PRO A 82 8.27 -6.26 13.44
N LEU A 83 8.90 -7.19 14.17
CA LEU A 83 9.39 -6.94 15.53
C LEU A 83 10.52 -5.91 15.53
N LEU A 84 11.45 -5.98 14.56
CA LEU A 84 12.52 -4.99 14.44
C LEU A 84 12.02 -3.63 13.94
N GLY A 85 11.08 -3.62 12.99
CA GLY A 85 10.46 -2.39 12.49
C GLY A 85 9.61 -1.69 13.56
N TRP A 86 8.57 -2.36 14.05
CA TRP A 86 7.66 -1.81 15.05
C TRP A 86 8.32 -1.65 16.42
N GLY A 87 9.12 -2.62 16.85
CA GLY A 87 9.86 -2.54 18.11
C GLY A 87 10.90 -1.42 18.11
N GLY A 88 11.59 -1.20 16.99
CA GLY A 88 12.51 -0.07 16.82
C GLY A 88 11.82 1.28 16.88
N LEU A 89 10.62 1.41 16.29
CA LEU A 89 9.81 2.62 16.39
C LEU A 89 9.29 2.89 17.81
N ILE A 90 8.86 1.84 18.54
CA ILE A 90 8.44 1.96 19.94
C ILE A 90 9.60 2.42 20.82
N LEU A 91 10.80 1.87 20.62
CA LEU A 91 12.00 2.29 21.34
C LEU A 91 12.37 3.76 21.07
N LEU A 92 12.08 4.28 19.89
CA LEU A 92 12.30 5.71 19.60
C LEU A 92 11.32 6.61 20.37
N ILE A 93 10.06 6.20 20.58
CA ILE A 93 9.05 6.98 21.31
C ILE A 93 9.50 7.25 22.75
N VAL A 94 10.06 6.26 23.45
CA VAL A 94 10.51 6.44 24.85
C VAL A 94 11.76 7.32 25.01
N THR A 95 12.39 7.77 23.92
CA THR A 95 13.64 8.55 23.98
C THR A 95 13.47 10.07 24.06
N GLY A 96 12.23 10.58 23.99
CA GLY A 96 11.90 11.99 24.19
C GLY A 96 10.80 12.52 23.28
N LEU A 97 10.39 13.78 23.50
CA LEU A 97 9.29 14.44 22.79
C LEU A 97 9.55 14.60 21.28
N VAL A 98 10.77 15.00 20.90
CA VAL A 98 11.14 15.20 19.48
C VAL A 98 11.13 13.86 18.71
N PRO A 99 11.80 12.78 19.17
CA PRO A 99 11.68 11.46 18.57
C PRO A 99 10.22 10.95 18.49
N THR A 100 9.44 11.17 19.55
CA THR A 100 8.01 10.79 19.58
C THR A 100 7.21 11.50 18.49
N ALA A 101 7.37 12.82 18.35
CA ALA A 101 6.67 13.61 17.33
C ALA A 101 7.04 13.12 15.92
N ILE A 102 8.33 12.86 15.66
CA ILE A 102 8.80 12.34 14.37
C ILE A 102 8.18 10.97 14.06
N VAL A 103 8.16 10.06 15.04
CA VAL A 103 7.57 8.72 14.86
C VAL A 103 6.06 8.81 14.60
N ILE A 104 5.33 9.60 15.38
CA ILE A 104 3.87 9.76 15.22
C ILE A 104 3.54 10.35 13.85
N VAL A 105 4.22 11.42 13.44
CA VAL A 105 4.03 12.04 12.11
C VAL A 105 4.38 11.06 11.00
N GLY A 106 5.46 10.30 11.16
CA GLY A 106 5.86 9.25 10.21
C GLY A 106 4.81 8.15 10.08
N LEU A 107 4.26 7.65 11.19
CA LEU A 107 3.21 6.63 11.19
C LEU A 107 1.91 7.14 10.59
N ALA A 108 1.48 8.35 10.94
CA ALA A 108 0.29 8.98 10.37
C ALA A 108 0.44 9.15 8.86
N THR A 109 1.59 9.67 8.42
CA THR A 109 1.92 9.83 6.99
C THR A 109 1.91 8.48 6.26
N HIS A 110 2.54 7.45 6.84
CA HIS A 110 2.58 6.12 6.25
C HIS A 110 1.17 5.50 6.13
N GLY A 111 0.35 5.63 7.17
CA GLY A 111 -1.04 5.17 7.14
C GLY A 111 -1.88 5.88 6.08
N LEU A 112 -1.69 7.19 5.91
CA LEU A 112 -2.36 7.97 4.86
C LEU A 112 -1.92 7.54 3.46
N VAL A 113 -0.62 7.33 3.24
CA VAL A 113 -0.08 6.80 1.97
C VAL A 113 -0.67 5.43 1.65
N LEU A 114 -0.71 4.52 2.63
CA LEU A 114 -1.29 3.19 2.45
C LEU A 114 -2.78 3.29 2.09
N ARG A 115 -3.55 4.11 2.82
CA ARG A 115 -4.97 4.32 2.52
C ARG A 115 -5.18 4.88 1.12
N GLN A 116 -4.45 5.93 0.74
CA GLN A 116 -4.54 6.52 -0.60
C GLN A 116 -4.11 5.53 -1.69
N THR A 117 -3.09 4.71 -1.44
CA THR A 117 -2.63 3.70 -2.39
C THR A 117 -3.68 2.61 -2.61
N LEU A 118 -4.32 2.14 -1.53
CA LEU A 118 -5.40 1.15 -1.62
C LEU A 118 -6.60 1.69 -2.38
N GLU A 119 -7.02 2.92 -2.08
CA GLU A 119 -8.15 3.56 -2.76
C GLU A 119 -7.88 3.75 -4.25
N ARG A 120 -6.70 4.30 -4.59
CA ARG A 120 -6.28 4.50 -5.98
C ARG A 120 -6.21 3.19 -6.75
N ARG A 121 -5.76 2.11 -6.10
CA ARG A 121 -5.67 0.78 -6.71
C ARG A 121 -7.07 0.22 -7.02
N ASN A 122 -8.05 0.44 -6.16
CA ASN A 122 -9.45 0.08 -6.44
C ASN A 122 -9.96 0.86 -7.67
N GLN A 123 -9.76 2.18 -7.68
CA GLN A 123 -10.17 3.05 -8.78
C GLN A 123 -9.57 2.64 -10.13
N ASP A 124 -8.27 2.33 -10.15
CA ASP A 124 -7.54 1.91 -11.34
C ASP A 124 -8.00 0.53 -11.83
N MET A 125 -8.24 -0.42 -10.91
CA MET A 125 -8.77 -1.75 -11.27
C MET A 125 -10.16 -1.64 -11.92
N VAL A 126 -11.06 -0.87 -11.31
CA VAL A 126 -12.40 -0.62 -11.88
C VAL A 126 -12.26 0.10 -13.23
N ALA A 127 -11.28 1.00 -13.40
CA ALA A 127 -11.12 1.77 -14.64
C ALA A 127 -10.75 0.87 -15.81
N ARG A 128 -9.80 -0.03 -15.58
CA ARG A 128 -9.42 -1.05 -16.55
C ARG A 128 -10.58 -1.98 -16.89
N THR A 129 -11.35 -2.42 -15.89
CA THR A 129 -12.53 -3.26 -16.16
C THR A 129 -13.54 -2.54 -17.04
N VAL A 130 -13.82 -1.25 -16.77
CA VAL A 130 -14.77 -0.47 -17.57
C VAL A 130 -14.25 -0.22 -18.99
N GLU A 131 -12.96 0.06 -19.13
CA GLU A 131 -12.30 0.26 -20.42
C GLU A 131 -12.38 -1.02 -21.28
N ASP A 132 -12.05 -2.17 -20.69
CA ASP A 132 -12.12 -3.48 -21.35
C ASP A 132 -13.56 -3.86 -21.75
N VAL A 133 -14.54 -3.62 -20.86
CA VAL A 133 -15.97 -3.80 -21.17
C VAL A 133 -16.41 -2.94 -22.34
N ALA A 134 -15.98 -1.69 -22.37
CA ALA A 134 -16.34 -0.75 -23.44
C ALA A 134 -15.67 -1.11 -24.78
N GLU A 135 -14.41 -1.57 -24.74
CA GLU A 135 -13.66 -1.98 -25.92
C GLU A 135 -14.27 -3.23 -26.57
N HIS A 136 -14.63 -4.23 -25.77
CA HIS A 136 -15.11 -5.52 -26.26
C HIS A 136 -16.64 -5.67 -26.28
N GLY A 137 -17.37 -4.70 -25.75
CA GLY A 137 -18.83 -4.70 -25.72
C GLY A 137 -19.45 -5.78 -24.82
N TYR A 138 -18.75 -6.14 -23.74
CA TYR A 138 -19.23 -7.17 -22.81
C TYR A 138 -20.53 -6.75 -22.12
N ARG A 139 -21.49 -7.68 -22.04
CA ARG A 139 -22.77 -7.44 -21.36
C ARG A 139 -22.70 -7.71 -19.85
N ASN A 140 -21.92 -8.72 -19.46
CA ASN A 140 -21.73 -9.12 -18.08
C ASN A 140 -20.24 -9.42 -17.87
N VAL A 141 -19.69 -9.00 -16.74
CA VAL A 141 -18.31 -9.31 -16.36
C VAL A 141 -18.29 -9.84 -14.94
N CYS A 142 -17.51 -10.91 -14.73
CA CYS A 142 -17.24 -11.44 -13.40
C CYS A 142 -15.87 -10.94 -12.93
N VAL A 143 -15.85 -10.20 -11.82
CA VAL A 143 -14.62 -9.66 -11.23
C VAL A 143 -14.30 -10.42 -9.95
N VAL A 144 -13.17 -11.15 -9.95
CA VAL A 144 -12.71 -11.92 -8.78
C VAL A 144 -11.57 -11.17 -8.11
N VAL A 145 -11.81 -10.70 -6.87
CA VAL A 145 -10.83 -9.95 -6.07
C VAL A 145 -10.86 -10.40 -4.61
N GLY A 146 -9.80 -10.08 -3.86
CA GLY A 146 -9.80 -10.33 -2.41
C GLY A 146 -10.83 -9.47 -1.67
N ALA A 147 -11.36 -9.96 -0.55
CA ALA A 147 -12.43 -9.33 0.22
C ALA A 147 -12.20 -7.84 0.55
N LYS A 148 -10.95 -7.42 0.78
CA LYS A 148 -10.60 -6.02 1.04
C LYS A 148 -10.78 -5.10 -0.18
N HIS A 149 -10.60 -5.63 -1.39
CA HIS A 149 -10.79 -4.88 -2.63
C HIS A 149 -12.27 -4.80 -3.00
N LEU A 150 -13.03 -5.87 -2.75
CA LEU A 150 -14.47 -5.93 -3.00
C LEU A 150 -15.20 -4.72 -2.38
N GLN A 151 -14.98 -4.45 -1.09
CA GLN A 151 -15.63 -3.34 -0.38
C GLN A 151 -15.35 -1.96 -1.00
N GLY A 152 -14.17 -1.76 -1.59
CA GLY A 152 -13.80 -0.49 -2.22
C GLY A 152 -14.15 -0.40 -3.70
N MET A 153 -14.36 -1.53 -4.38
CA MET A 153 -14.66 -1.55 -5.81
C MET A 153 -16.15 -1.42 -6.11
N VAL A 154 -17.04 -1.97 -5.27
CA VAL A 154 -18.50 -1.84 -5.45
C VAL A 154 -18.94 -0.38 -5.65
N PRO A 155 -18.63 0.55 -4.72
CA PRO A 155 -19.05 1.94 -4.90
C PRO A 155 -18.44 2.60 -6.14
N GLU A 156 -17.21 2.23 -6.52
CA GLU A 156 -16.55 2.77 -7.71
C GLU A 156 -17.18 2.26 -9.03
N PHE A 157 -17.69 1.03 -9.06
CA PHE A 157 -18.50 0.54 -10.18
C PHE A 157 -19.85 1.24 -10.26
N GLU A 158 -20.53 1.42 -9.12
CA GLU A 158 -21.84 2.10 -9.05
C GLU A 158 -21.74 3.57 -9.48
N VAL A 159 -20.68 4.29 -9.07
CA VAL A 159 -20.41 5.68 -9.51
C VAL A 159 -20.26 5.78 -11.02
N ARG A 160 -19.83 4.71 -11.69
CA ARG A 160 -19.71 4.63 -13.15
C ARG A 160 -20.96 4.06 -13.84
N GLY A 161 -22.04 3.88 -13.09
CA GLY A 161 -23.35 3.47 -13.61
C GLY A 161 -23.49 1.98 -13.89
N LEU A 162 -22.64 1.14 -13.29
CA LEU A 162 -22.72 -0.31 -13.42
C LEU A 162 -23.51 -0.92 -12.25
N GLU A 163 -24.40 -1.87 -12.56
CA GLU A 163 -25.10 -2.66 -11.56
C GLU A 163 -24.18 -3.78 -11.06
N VAL A 164 -24.02 -3.89 -9.73
CA VAL A 164 -23.08 -4.82 -9.11
C VAL A 164 -23.85 -5.85 -8.29
N ALA A 165 -23.67 -7.13 -8.62
CA ALA A 165 -24.09 -8.24 -7.79
C ALA A 165 -22.87 -8.85 -7.09
N VAL A 166 -22.92 -8.92 -5.76
CA VAL A 166 -21.83 -9.47 -4.94
C VAL A 166 -22.16 -10.89 -4.51
N ALA A 167 -21.27 -11.82 -4.80
CA ALA A 167 -21.28 -13.16 -4.23
C ALA A 167 -20.08 -13.29 -3.27
N ASP A 168 -20.36 -13.32 -1.97
CA ASP A 168 -19.35 -13.57 -0.93
C ASP A 168 -19.31 -15.07 -0.62
N PHE A 169 -18.12 -15.67 -0.72
CA PHE A 169 -17.88 -17.09 -0.50
C PHE A 169 -17.04 -17.34 0.76
N SER A 170 -17.02 -16.36 1.69
CA SER A 170 -16.30 -16.42 2.97
C SER A 170 -16.66 -17.62 3.84
#